data_AF-A0A3P1Y4U1-F1
#
_entry.id   AF-A0A3P1Y4U1-F1
#
_cell.length_a   1.000
_cell.length_b   1.000
_cell.length_c   1.000
_cell.angle_alpha   90.00
_cell.angle_beta   90.00
_cell.angle_gamma   90.00
#
_symmetry.space_group_name_H-M   'P 1'
#
loop_
_entity.id
_entity.type
_entity.pdbx_description
1 polymer ?
#
loop_
_entity_poly.entity_id
_entity_poly.type
_entity_poly.pdbx_seq_one_letter_code
_entity_poly.pdbx_strand_id
1 'polypeptide(L)'
;MIESFVPGRVRLRSRLLTMPELAELLRGSLLGIQGVKVVTVNVRTGGLLLEYEPDRLPLSLLAQALPVFQRLGELEGLAAGEIRSALETALKDLKRVLMSD
;
A
#
# COMPACT_ATOMS: atom_id res chain seq x y z
N MET A 1 5.82 5.64 0.18
CA MET A 1 5.43 6.29 -1.09
C MET A 1 5.88 5.51 -2.32
N ILE A 2 5.27 5.76 -3.49
CA ILE A 2 5.53 5.10 -4.79
C ILE A 2 6.90 5.51 -5.37
N GLU A 3 7.77 4.54 -5.63
CA GLU A 3 9.04 4.72 -6.37
C GLU A 3 8.86 4.52 -7.87
N SER A 4 8.07 3.51 -8.26
CA SER A 4 7.81 3.19 -9.66
C SER A 4 6.45 2.55 -9.81
N PHE A 5 5.76 2.87 -10.90
CA PHE A 5 4.48 2.30 -11.24
C PHE A 5 4.50 1.89 -12.70
N VAL A 6 4.34 0.60 -12.97
CA VAL A 6 4.16 0.05 -14.31
C VAL A 6 3.01 -0.94 -14.29
N PRO A 7 2.31 -1.18 -15.41
CA PRO A 7 1.24 -2.17 -15.44
C PRO A 7 1.69 -3.52 -14.87
N GLY A 8 0.96 -3.98 -13.85
CA GLY A 8 1.20 -5.23 -13.14
C GLY A 8 2.22 -5.16 -12.01
N ARG A 9 2.93 -4.04 -11.82
CA ARG A 9 3.92 -3.86 -10.75
C ARG A 9 3.98 -2.45 -10.18
N VAL A 10 3.89 -2.35 -8.85
CA VAL A 10 4.12 -1.09 -8.11
C VAL A 10 5.23 -1.30 -7.10
N ARG A 11 6.18 -0.37 -7.03
CA ARG A 11 7.20 -0.32 -5.97
C ARG A 11 6.90 0.84 -5.05
N LEU A 12 6.88 0.58 -3.75
CA LEU A 12 6.79 1.58 -2.72
C LEU A 12 8.06 1.57 -1.86
N ARG A 13 8.46 2.74 -1.36
CA ARG A 13 9.41 2.89 -0.26
C ARG A 13 8.81 3.73 0.84
N SER A 14 8.85 3.27 2.08
CA SER A 14 8.43 4.03 3.24
C SER A 14 9.22 3.65 4.47
N ARG A 15 9.52 4.64 5.34
CA ARG A 15 10.13 4.35 6.65
C ARG A 15 9.21 3.51 7.54
N LEU A 16 7.89 3.58 7.35
CA LEU A 16 6.94 2.75 8.09
C LEU A 16 7.16 1.26 7.85
N LEU A 17 7.65 0.90 6.65
CA LEU A 17 7.94 -0.49 6.29
C LEU A 17 9.19 -1.04 6.98
N THR A 18 9.98 -0.22 7.69
CA THR A 18 11.06 -0.73 8.53
C THR A 18 10.56 -1.20 9.90
N MET A 19 9.30 -0.93 10.23
CA MET A 19 8.65 -1.40 11.45
C MET A 19 7.91 -2.71 11.12
N PRO A 20 8.34 -3.88 11.64
CA PRO A 20 7.80 -5.17 11.22
C PRO A 20 6.28 -5.31 11.38
N GLU A 21 5.72 -4.76 12.46
CA GLU A 21 4.27 -4.79 12.70
C GLU A 21 3.49 -4.04 11.62
N LEU A 22 3.92 -2.81 11.30
CA LEU A 22 3.27 -1.99 10.28
C LEU A 22 3.48 -2.57 8.87
N ALA A 23 4.65 -3.14 8.62
CA ALA A 23 4.97 -3.83 7.38
C ALA A 23 4.02 -5.01 7.14
N GLU A 24 3.79 -5.87 8.13
CA GLU A 24 2.86 -6.98 8.00
C GLU A 24 1.40 -6.54 7.90
N LEU A 25 1.01 -5.48 8.62
CA LEU A 25 -0.33 -4.91 8.51
C LEU A 25 -0.63 -4.40 7.09
N LEU A 26 0.33 -3.65 6.51
CA LEU A 26 0.23 -3.15 5.14
C LEU A 26 0.23 -4.32 4.14
N ARG A 27 1.15 -5.28 4.31
CA ARG A 27 1.28 -6.45 3.45
C ARG A 27 0.01 -7.28 3.42
N GLY A 28 -0.51 -7.67 4.58
CA GLY A 28 -1.73 -8.47 4.69
C GLY A 28 -2.95 -7.74 4.12
N SER A 29 -3.02 -6.42 4.31
CA SER A 29 -4.11 -5.61 3.74
C SER A 29 -4.06 -5.55 2.22
N LEU A 30 -2.87 -5.40 1.62
CA LEU A 30 -2.69 -5.39 0.17
C LEU A 30 -2.93 -6.77 -0.45
N LEU A 31 -2.47 -7.85 0.18
CA LEU A 31 -2.72 -9.23 -0.28
C LEU A 31 -4.21 -9.58 -0.31
N GLY A 32 -5.03 -8.93 0.53
CA GLY A 32 -6.47 -9.14 0.56
C GLY A 32 -7.24 -8.45 -0.59
N ILE A 33 -6.58 -7.69 -1.46
CA ILE A 33 -7.23 -7.00 -2.57
C ILE A 33 -7.32 -7.94 -3.77
N GLN A 34 -8.52 -8.09 -4.34
CA GLN A 34 -8.71 -8.91 -5.54
C GLN A 34 -7.86 -8.39 -6.70
N GLY A 35 -7.13 -9.29 -7.36
CA GLY A 35 -6.21 -8.93 -8.44
C GLY A 35 -4.78 -8.65 -7.98
N VAL A 36 -4.51 -8.57 -6.67
CA VAL A 36 -3.13 -8.61 -6.16
C VAL A 36 -2.63 -10.05 -6.14
N LYS A 37 -1.43 -10.28 -6.69
CA LYS A 37 -0.80 -11.60 -6.77
C LYS A 37 0.25 -11.80 -5.69
N VAL A 38 1.13 -10.82 -5.52
CA VAL A 38 2.29 -10.91 -4.62
C VAL A 38 2.51 -9.58 -3.94
N VAL A 39 2.84 -9.64 -2.65
CA VAL A 39 3.32 -8.49 -1.88
C VAL A 39 4.59 -8.91 -1.13
N THR A 40 5.71 -8.33 -1.53
CA THR A 40 7.02 -8.59 -0.94
C THR A 40 7.51 -7.34 -0.23
N VAL A 41 7.81 -7.45 1.06
CA VAL A 41 8.32 -6.34 1.87
C VAL A 41 9.77 -6.61 2.26
N ASN A 42 10.63 -5.61 2.11
CA ASN A 42 11.98 -5.57 2.61
C ASN A 42 12.02 -4.62 3.82
N VAL A 43 11.87 -5.18 5.01
CA VAL A 43 11.87 -4.42 6.27
C VAL A 43 13.21 -3.74 6.57
N ARG A 44 14.32 -4.24 6.03
CA ARG A 44 15.63 -3.61 6.21
C ARG A 44 15.74 -2.29 5.47
N THR A 45 15.13 -2.18 4.29
CA THR A 45 15.23 -0.98 3.44
C THR A 45 13.94 -0.17 3.36
N GLY A 46 12.87 -0.64 3.99
CA GLY A 46 11.53 -0.06 3.91
C GLY A 46 10.91 -0.16 2.51
N GLY A 47 11.29 -1.17 1.72
CA GLY A 47 10.82 -1.34 0.35
C GLY A 47 9.64 -2.31 0.28
N LEU A 48 8.68 -2.06 -0.62
CA LEU A 48 7.59 -2.99 -0.94
C LEU A 48 7.47 -3.12 -2.45
N LEU A 49 7.36 -4.36 -2.93
CA LEU A 49 6.97 -4.69 -4.30
C LEU A 49 5.57 -5.32 -4.28
N LEU A 50 4.66 -4.71 -5.03
CA LEU A 50 3.32 -5.21 -5.30
C LEU A 50 3.26 -5.71 -6.73
N GLU A 51 2.85 -6.95 -6.94
CA GLU A 51 2.55 -7.51 -8.25
C GLU A 51 1.06 -7.80 -8.36
N TYR A 52 0.45 -7.43 -9.48
CA TYR A 52 -1.00 -7.47 -9.66
C TYR A 52 -1.41 -7.83 -11.10
N GLU A 53 -2.69 -8.16 -11.29
CA GLU A 53 -3.33 -8.42 -12.57
C GLU A 53 -3.82 -7.12 -13.19
N PRO A 54 -3.22 -6.63 -14.29
CA PRO A 54 -3.63 -5.37 -14.92
C PRO A 54 -5.09 -5.36 -15.37
N ASP A 55 -5.61 -6.53 -15.76
CA ASP A 55 -7.00 -6.67 -16.24
C ASP A 55 -8.02 -6.57 -15.09
N ARG A 56 -7.62 -6.91 -13.85
CA ARG A 56 -8.47 -6.81 -12.66
C ARG A 56 -8.28 -5.49 -11.90
N LEU A 57 -7.09 -4.91 -11.97
CA LEU A 57 -6.77 -3.61 -11.40
C LEU A 57 -6.30 -2.68 -12.52
N PRO A 58 -7.22 -2.18 -13.36
CA PRO A 58 -6.86 -1.29 -14.45
C PRO A 58 -6.30 0.03 -13.91
N LEU A 59 -5.54 0.72 -14.76
CA LEU A 59 -4.90 1.98 -14.39
C LEU A 59 -5.89 3.03 -13.89
N SER A 60 -7.11 3.07 -14.42
CA SER A 60 -8.19 3.97 -13.98
C SER A 60 -8.63 3.73 -12.54
N LEU A 61 -8.68 2.46 -12.11
CA LEU A 61 -9.01 2.10 -10.73
C LEU A 61 -7.83 2.42 -9.80
N LEU A 62 -6.60 2.11 -10.21
CA LEU A 62 -5.41 2.42 -9.44
C LEU A 62 -5.18 3.94 -9.31
N ALA A 63 -5.55 4.72 -10.33
CA ALA A 63 -5.52 6.18 -10.27
C ALA A 63 -6.42 6.74 -9.15
N GLN A 64 -7.58 6.13 -8.90
CA GLN A 64 -8.47 6.51 -7.80
C GLN A 64 -7.85 6.20 -6.42
N ALA A 65 -6.96 5.21 -6.34
CA ALA A 65 -6.25 4.86 -5.12
C ALA A 65 -5.01 5.72 -4.85
N LEU A 66 -4.53 6.51 -5.83
CA LEU A 66 -3.33 7.36 -5.68
C LEU A 66 -3.38 8.30 -4.46
N PRO A 67 -4.49 9.00 -4.17
CA PRO A 67 -4.57 9.84 -2.98
C PRO A 67 -4.38 9.06 -1.68
N VAL A 68 -4.80 7.79 -1.65
CA VAL A 68 -4.59 6.92 -0.48
C VAL A 68 -3.12 6.55 -0.33
N PHE A 69 -2.44 6.22 -1.43
CA PHE A 69 -0.99 5.96 -1.41
C PHE A 69 -0.15 7.19 -1.03
N GLN A 70 -0.62 8.40 -1.37
CA GLN A 70 -0.01 9.66 -0.92
C GLN A 70 -0.17 9.83 0.59
N ARG A 71 -1.39 9.68 1.12
CA ARG A 71 -1.66 9.70 2.57
C ARG A 71 -0.80 8.71 3.35
N LEU A 72 -0.59 7.50 2.83
CA LEU A 72 0.32 6.52 3.44
C LEU A 72 1.76 7.02 3.58
N GLY A 73 2.23 7.88 2.67
CA GLY A 73 3.54 8.52 2.78
C GLY A 73 3.57 9.62 3.85
N GLU A 74 2.48 10.38 4.00
CA GLU A 74 2.36 11.45 5.00
C GLU A 74 2.40 10.92 6.44
N LEU A 75 1.96 9.67 6.64
CA LEU A 75 2.02 8.99 7.94
C LEU A 75 3.43 8.91 8.54
N GLU A 76 4.48 9.03 7.71
CA GLU A 76 5.87 9.06 8.19
C GLU A 76 6.19 10.27 9.10
N GLY A 77 5.38 11.33 9.03
CA GLY A 77 5.51 12.51 9.87
C GLY A 77 4.73 12.49 11.18
N LEU A 78 3.92 11.45 11.43
CA LEU A 78 3.08 11.36 12.63
C LEU A 78 3.87 10.89 13.86
N ALA A 79 3.33 11.17 15.04
CA ALA A 79 3.87 10.61 16.27
C ALA A 79 3.66 9.08 16.29
N ALA A 80 4.62 8.34 16.87
CA ALA A 80 4.61 6.88 16.85
C ALA A 80 3.30 6.24 17.37
N GLY A 81 2.66 6.86 18.36
CA GLY A 81 1.38 6.40 18.93
C GLY A 81 0.17 6.56 17.99
N GLU A 82 0.28 7.35 16.94
CA GLU A 82 -0.82 7.68 16.02
C GLU A 82 -0.72 6.89 14.70
N ILE A 83 0.50 6.52 14.29
CA ILE A 83 0.80 5.88 13.01
C ILE A 83 -0.07 4.65 12.77
N ARG A 84 -0.21 3.77 13.76
CA ARG A 84 -0.93 2.49 13.60
C ARG A 84 -2.41 2.72 13.26
N SER A 85 -3.09 3.58 14.01
CA SER A 85 -4.51 3.89 13.78
C SER A 85 -4.74 4.60 12.44
N ALA A 86 -3.84 5.52 12.09
CA ALA A 86 -3.89 6.22 10.81
C ALA A 86 -3.64 5.27 9.62
N LEU A 87 -2.70 4.33 9.77
CA LEU A 87 -2.42 3.29 8.79
C LEU A 87 -3.62 2.36 8.57
N GLU A 88 -4.25 1.89 9.65
CA GLU A 88 -5.48 1.07 9.55
C GLU A 88 -6.59 1.81 8.81
N THR A 89 -6.76 3.11 9.09
CA THR A 89 -7.75 3.96 8.41
C THR A 89 -7.45 4.09 6.91
N ALA A 90 -6.21 4.40 6.56
CA ALA A 90 -5.78 4.50 5.17
C ALA A 90 -5.94 3.17 4.42
N LEU A 91 -5.65 2.04 5.07
CA LEU A 91 -5.81 0.71 4.48
C LEU A 91 -7.29 0.34 4.25
N LYS A 92 -8.18 0.73 5.17
CA LYS A 92 -9.64 0.55 4.98
C LYS A 92 -10.14 1.36 3.79
N ASP A 93 -9.70 2.61 3.65
CA ASP A 93 -10.05 3.44 2.50
C ASP A 93 -9.49 2.87 1.20
N LEU A 94 -8.25 2.36 1.22
CA LEU A 94 -7.63 1.73 0.05
C LEU A 94 -8.45 0.54 -0.43
N LYS A 95 -8.85 -0.34 0.49
CA LYS A 95 -9.72 -1.48 0.17
C LYS A 95 -11.06 -1.02 -0.38
N ARG A 96 -11.67 0.00 0.21
CA ARG A 96 -12.94 0.55 -0.30
C ARG A 96 -12.80 1.01 -1.75
N VAL A 97 -11.74 1.77 -2.08
CA VAL A 97 -11.51 2.25 -3.45
C VAL A 97 -11.27 1.08 -4.43
N LEU A 98 -10.47 0.10 -4.05
CA LEU A 98 -10.05 -1.00 -4.93
C LEU A 98 -11.02 -2.18 -4.98
N MET A 99 -12.03 -2.20 -4.12
CA MET A 99 -13.08 -3.23 -4.05
C MET A 99 -14.48 -2.64 -4.21
N SER A 100 -14.60 -1.41 -4.69
CA SER A 100 -15.91 -0.89 -5.11
C SER A 100 -16.24 -1.51 -6.47
N ASP A 101 -17.37 -2.22 -6.52
CA ASP A 101 -17.95 -2.83 -7.72
C ASP A 101 -18.26 -1.79 -8.82
#